data_AF-V6M7X3-F1
#
_entry.id   AF-V6M7X3-F1
#
_cell.length_a   1.000
_cell.length_b   1.000
_cell.length_c   1.000
_cell.angle_alpha   90.00
_cell.angle_beta   90.00
_cell.angle_gamma   90.00
#
_symmetry.space_group_name_H-M   'P 1'
#
loop_
_entity.id
_entity.type
_entity.pdbx_description
1 polymer ?
#
loop_
_entity_poly.entity_id
_entity_poly.type
_entity_poly.pdbx_seq_one_letter_code
_entity_poly.pdbx_strand_id
1 'polypeptide(L)'
;MKKLAMALIAVSLLGNAVPLDQTLSFLTSEKKQMYSLSTGSNEDVFMTDTSQIQMTSRVVKKVRVVRKTQADGSVSEDTRETLTIVEGTAELTFIPQRPDFDLDVENISVTGEIADVLKVERTDAEDGIVFRIAHDRQEIEFDNRVEKGEIQITALGGFYTCTIPVTLVTTYRKPTDITELPAETPSQQPGAPDSSSPYPSQPAEPTGTPAPAPETPTPQTEG
;
A
#
# COMPACT_ATOMS: atom_id res chain seq x y z
N MET A 1 23.81 -3.80 81.10
CA MET A 1 22.98 -4.04 79.89
C MET A 1 22.46 -2.78 79.19
N LYS A 2 22.25 -1.63 79.89
CA LYS A 2 21.75 -0.38 79.24
C LYS A 2 22.76 0.36 78.35
N LYS A 3 24.08 0.15 78.55
CA LYS A 3 25.14 0.84 77.80
C LYS A 3 25.44 0.23 76.42
N LEU A 4 25.08 -1.04 76.20
CA LEU A 4 25.32 -1.74 74.93
C LEU A 4 24.24 -1.38 73.89
N ALA A 5 22.99 -1.20 74.34
CA ALA A 5 21.86 -0.85 73.48
C ALA A 5 22.01 0.55 72.87
N MET A 6 22.55 1.53 73.60
CA MET A 6 22.80 2.87 73.04
C MET A 6 23.95 2.90 72.02
N ALA A 7 24.95 2.03 72.15
CA ALA A 7 26.05 1.95 71.18
C ALA A 7 25.57 1.38 69.84
N LEU A 8 24.64 0.43 69.84
CA LEU A 8 24.06 -0.16 68.64
C LEU A 8 23.13 0.81 67.87
N ILE A 9 22.36 1.64 68.59
CA ILE A 9 21.47 2.63 67.96
C ILE A 9 22.28 3.74 67.28
N ALA A 10 23.38 4.19 67.89
CA ALA A 10 24.26 5.22 67.31
C ALA A 10 24.96 4.74 66.02
N VAL A 11 25.39 3.46 65.97
CA VAL A 11 26.01 2.88 64.77
C VAL A 11 24.97 2.65 63.65
N SER A 12 23.72 2.32 63.98
CA SER A 12 22.65 2.19 62.96
C SER A 12 22.21 3.52 62.34
N LEU A 13 22.37 4.65 63.05
CA LEU A 13 22.11 5.99 62.52
C LEU A 13 23.28 6.49 61.65
N LEU A 14 24.52 6.18 62.01
CA LEU A 14 25.69 6.50 61.18
C LEU A 14 25.74 5.67 59.88
N GLY A 15 25.28 4.42 59.89
CA GLY A 15 25.20 3.58 58.69
C GLY A 15 24.11 4.01 57.68
N ASN A 16 23.07 4.72 58.12
CA ASN A 16 21.98 5.21 57.26
C ASN A 16 22.15 6.66 56.78
N ALA A 17 23.17 7.39 57.26
CA ALA A 17 23.47 8.74 56.81
C ALA A 17 24.38 8.77 55.55
N VAL A 18 24.92 7.62 55.14
CA VAL A 18 25.90 7.52 54.04
C VAL A 18 25.30 7.54 52.61
N PRO A 19 24.01 7.27 52.32
CA PRO A 19 23.57 7.37 50.92
C PRO A 19 23.25 8.81 50.48
N LEU A 20 23.22 9.81 51.38
CA LEU A 20 22.90 11.20 51.01
C LEU A 20 24.09 12.00 50.46
N ASP A 21 25.31 11.61 50.80
CA ASP A 21 26.53 12.34 50.39
C ASP A 21 26.91 12.05 48.92
N GLN A 22 26.56 10.86 48.41
CA GLN A 22 26.73 10.52 46.99
C GLN A 22 25.63 11.14 46.10
N THR A 23 24.42 11.37 46.61
CA THR A 23 23.37 12.07 45.84
C THR A 23 23.65 13.57 45.68
N LEU A 24 24.24 14.22 46.68
CA LEU A 24 24.62 15.64 46.56
C LEU A 24 25.86 15.84 45.67
N SER A 25 26.79 14.89 45.66
CA SER A 25 27.91 14.91 44.70
C SER A 25 27.45 14.76 43.25
N PHE A 26 26.35 14.04 43.00
CA PHE A 26 25.75 13.96 41.66
C PHE A 26 25.08 15.28 41.23
N LEU A 27 24.38 15.96 42.16
CA LEU A 27 23.73 17.24 41.89
C LEU A 27 24.69 18.44 41.83
N THR A 28 25.88 18.35 42.44
CA THR A 28 26.86 19.46 42.48
C THR A 28 28.03 19.27 41.50
N SER A 29 28.14 18.12 40.83
CA SER A 29 29.19 17.85 39.84
C SER A 29 29.04 18.62 38.52
N GLU A 30 27.98 19.43 38.35
CA GLU A 30 27.89 20.38 37.22
C GLU A 30 29.04 21.40 37.19
N LYS A 31 29.70 21.65 38.32
CA LYS A 31 30.73 22.71 38.41
C LYS A 31 32.12 22.32 37.88
N LYS A 32 32.32 21.11 37.38
CA LYS A 32 33.60 20.64 36.80
C LYS A 32 33.53 20.28 35.31
N GLN A 33 32.46 20.63 34.61
CA GLN A 33 32.52 20.68 33.14
C GLN A 33 33.21 21.98 32.72
N MET A 34 34.55 21.95 32.63
CA MET A 34 35.39 23.06 32.11
C MET A 34 35.31 23.23 30.59
N TYR A 35 34.46 22.46 29.93
CA TYR A 35 34.06 22.71 28.56
C TYR A 35 32.54 22.72 28.58
N SER A 36 31.94 23.80 28.07
CA SER A 36 30.60 23.72 27.52
C SER A 36 30.65 22.56 26.53
N LEU A 37 30.03 21.42 26.87
CA LEU A 37 29.60 20.51 25.84
C LEU A 37 28.71 21.37 24.97
N SER A 38 29.24 21.83 23.85
CA SER A 38 28.43 22.36 22.77
C SER A 38 27.38 21.28 22.58
N THR A 39 26.16 21.55 23.05
CA THR A 39 24.95 20.82 22.70
C THR A 39 24.89 20.97 21.19
N GLY A 40 25.58 20.07 20.48
CA GLY A 40 25.66 20.12 19.04
C GLY A 40 24.24 20.19 18.54
N SER A 41 23.96 21.12 17.63
CA SER A 41 22.65 21.15 17.01
C SER A 41 22.44 19.80 16.29
N ASN A 42 21.20 19.40 16.04
CA ASN A 42 20.94 18.19 15.24
C ASN A 42 21.71 18.23 13.90
N GLU A 43 21.95 19.42 13.36
CA GLU A 43 22.73 19.69 12.15
C GLU A 43 24.21 19.27 12.27
N ASP A 44 24.76 19.17 13.49
CA ASP A 44 26.16 18.77 13.75
C ASP A 44 26.39 17.25 13.67
N VAL A 45 25.32 16.45 13.49
CA VAL A 45 25.39 14.98 13.49
C VAL A 45 25.01 14.43 12.11
N PHE A 46 23.80 14.71 11.64
CA PHE A 46 23.33 14.31 10.31
C PHE A 46 22.60 15.47 9.64
N MET A 47 22.92 15.69 8.36
CA MET A 47 22.13 16.57 7.50
C MET A 47 21.23 15.74 6.57
N THR A 48 19.99 16.20 6.40
CA THR A 48 19.08 15.69 5.39
C THR A 48 18.35 16.86 4.74
N ASP A 49 18.23 16.82 3.41
CA ASP A 49 17.50 17.85 2.65
C ASP A 49 15.98 17.57 2.61
N THR A 50 15.57 16.40 3.11
CA THR A 50 14.18 15.96 3.04
C THR A 50 13.39 16.51 4.21
N SER A 51 12.53 17.49 3.93
CA SER A 51 11.64 18.11 4.92
C SER A 51 10.25 17.48 5.01
N GLN A 52 9.81 16.79 3.95
CA GLN A 52 8.54 16.08 3.88
C GLN A 52 8.61 14.98 2.83
N ILE A 53 7.84 13.91 3.02
CA ILE A 53 7.75 12.80 2.07
C ILE A 53 6.30 12.66 1.60
N GLN A 54 6.12 12.61 0.28
CA GLN A 54 4.83 12.30 -0.32
C GLN A 54 4.97 11.10 -1.25
N MET A 55 4.24 10.04 -0.93
CA MET A 55 4.26 8.78 -1.69
C MET A 55 2.89 8.55 -2.32
N THR A 56 2.87 8.03 -3.54
CA THR A 56 1.63 7.65 -4.20
C THR A 56 1.68 6.19 -4.62
N SER A 57 0.77 5.39 -4.09
CA SER A 57 0.58 3.99 -4.48
C SER A 57 -0.65 3.87 -5.36
N ARG A 58 -0.59 2.99 -6.36
CA ARG A 58 -1.70 2.77 -7.28
C ARG A 58 -2.02 1.28 -7.39
N VAL A 59 -3.28 0.96 -7.13
CA VAL A 59 -3.82 -0.40 -7.20
C VAL A 59 -4.85 -0.45 -8.31
N VAL A 60 -4.62 -1.31 -9.29
CA VAL A 60 -5.52 -1.49 -10.45
C VAL A 60 -5.98 -2.93 -10.51
N LYS A 61 -7.27 -3.17 -10.25
CA LYS A 61 -7.91 -4.47 -10.44
C LYS A 61 -8.70 -4.47 -11.75
N LYS A 62 -8.12 -5.04 -12.81
CA LYS A 62 -8.81 -5.21 -14.09
C LYS A 62 -9.71 -6.44 -14.04
N VAL A 63 -10.99 -6.28 -14.37
CA VAL A 63 -11.94 -7.39 -14.50
C VAL A 63 -12.33 -7.51 -15.97
N ARG A 64 -12.17 -8.70 -16.55
CA ARG A 64 -12.58 -9.01 -17.91
C ARG A 64 -13.68 -10.05 -17.88
N VAL A 65 -14.85 -9.69 -18.39
CA VAL A 65 -16.00 -10.60 -18.51
C VAL A 65 -16.17 -10.99 -19.97
N VAL A 66 -16.12 -12.28 -20.27
CA VAL A 66 -16.37 -12.83 -21.60
C VAL A 66 -17.70 -13.57 -21.57
N ARG A 67 -18.69 -13.05 -22.28
CA ARG A 67 -20.00 -13.70 -22.45
C ARG A 67 -20.03 -14.40 -23.79
N LYS A 68 -20.40 -15.68 -23.79
CA LYS A 68 -20.67 -16.46 -25.00
C LYS A 68 -22.14 -16.82 -25.01
N THR A 69 -22.87 -16.33 -26.00
CA THR A 69 -24.23 -16.79 -26.26
C THR A 69 -24.13 -18.07 -27.08
N GLN A 70 -24.78 -19.15 -26.66
CA GLN A 70 -24.83 -20.40 -27.41
C GLN A 70 -26.02 -20.38 -28.38
N ALA A 71 -26.03 -21.32 -29.34
CA ALA A 71 -27.09 -21.41 -30.34
C ALA A 71 -28.47 -21.74 -29.77
N ASP A 72 -28.54 -22.30 -28.55
CA ASP A 72 -29.77 -22.61 -27.81
C ASP A 72 -30.31 -21.41 -27.01
N GLY A 73 -29.64 -20.25 -27.09
CA GLY A 73 -29.97 -19.05 -26.32
C GLY A 73 -29.42 -19.04 -24.88
N SER A 74 -28.71 -20.09 -24.46
CA SER A 74 -28.00 -20.09 -23.18
C SER A 74 -26.78 -19.16 -23.23
N VAL A 75 -26.40 -18.59 -22.09
CA VAL A 75 -25.25 -17.68 -21.97
C VAL A 75 -24.23 -18.31 -21.02
N SER A 76 -22.99 -18.50 -21.48
CA SER A 76 -21.87 -18.83 -20.61
C SER A 76 -21.06 -17.58 -20.31
N GLU A 77 -20.73 -17.34 -19.05
CA GLU A 77 -19.91 -16.21 -18.61
C GLU A 77 -18.56 -16.72 -18.07
N ASP A 78 -17.46 -16.22 -18.62
CA ASP A 78 -16.09 -16.41 -18.10
C ASP A 78 -15.59 -15.08 -17.54
N THR A 79 -15.22 -15.05 -16.26
CA THR A 79 -14.72 -13.85 -15.59
C THR A 79 -13.25 -14.05 -15.26
N ARG A 80 -12.39 -13.14 -15.74
CA ARG A 80 -10.96 -13.12 -15.45
C ARG A 80 -10.59 -11.84 -14.73
N GLU A 81 -9.87 -11.95 -13.63
CA GLU A 81 -9.40 -10.81 -12.85
C GLU A 81 -7.87 -10.71 -12.94
N THR A 82 -7.34 -9.49 -13.00
CA THR A 82 -5.90 -9.22 -12.96
C THR A 82 -5.65 -8.05 -12.02
N LEU A 83 -4.78 -8.26 -11.04
CA LEU A 83 -4.36 -7.22 -10.10
C LEU A 83 -2.99 -6.67 -10.48
N THR A 84 -2.86 -5.35 -10.52
CA THR A 84 -1.60 -4.64 -10.74
C THR A 84 -1.39 -3.64 -9.61
N ILE A 85 -0.26 -3.73 -8.94
CA ILE A 85 0.10 -2.84 -7.82
C ILE A 85 1.35 -2.08 -8.24
N VAL A 86 1.30 -0.76 -8.13
CA VAL A 86 2.44 0.15 -8.24
C VAL A 86 2.66 0.74 -6.86
N GLU A 87 3.74 0.35 -6.20
CA GLU A 87 4.10 0.87 -4.88
C GLU A 87 4.60 2.31 -4.98
N GLY A 88 4.18 3.13 -4.03
CA GLY A 88 4.88 4.37 -3.74
C GLY A 88 6.19 4.05 -3.04
N THR A 89 7.28 4.68 -3.49
CA THR A 89 8.60 4.60 -2.86
C THR A 89 9.18 6.00 -2.73
N ALA A 90 9.89 6.25 -1.64
CA ALA A 90 10.70 7.44 -1.44
C ALA A 90 12.08 7.03 -0.92
N GLU A 91 13.08 7.86 -1.18
CA GLU A 91 14.42 7.68 -0.66
C GLU A 91 14.72 8.83 0.30
N LEU A 92 15.31 8.47 1.44
CA LEU A 92 15.71 9.40 2.47
C LEU A 92 17.22 9.27 2.67
N THR A 93 17.93 10.32 2.30
CA THR A 93 19.40 10.37 2.39
C THR A 93 19.82 11.16 3.61
N PHE A 94 20.75 10.58 4.36
CA PHE A 94 21.44 11.22 5.47
C PHE A 94 22.92 11.35 5.16
N ILE A 95 23.45 12.56 5.31
CA ILE A 95 24.87 12.83 5.16
C ILE A 95 25.47 13.02 6.56
N PRO A 96 26.30 12.09 7.05
CA PRO A 96 26.94 12.23 8.35
C PRO A 96 27.94 13.40 8.31
N GLN A 97 27.88 14.29 9.30
CA GLN A 97 28.83 15.40 9.41
C GLN A 97 30.14 14.99 10.11
N ARG A 98 30.16 13.77 10.68
CA ARG A 98 31.32 13.21 11.37
C ARG A 98 31.72 11.90 10.68
N PRO A 99 33.02 11.65 10.50
CA PRO A 99 33.48 10.37 9.98
C PRO A 99 33.04 9.22 10.90
N ASP A 100 32.79 8.06 10.30
CA ASP A 100 32.41 6.80 10.96
C ASP A 100 31.03 6.79 11.67
N PHE A 101 30.23 7.85 11.50
CA PHE A 101 28.85 7.85 11.97
C PHE A 101 27.95 7.06 11.02
N ASP A 102 27.28 6.07 11.59
CA ASP A 102 26.32 5.24 10.88
C ASP A 102 24.93 5.38 11.50
N LEU A 103 23.91 5.14 10.68
CA LEU A 103 22.52 5.13 11.06
C LEU A 103 21.96 3.79 10.58
N ASP A 104 21.33 3.06 11.48
CA ASP A 104 20.70 1.78 11.17
C ASP A 104 19.18 1.93 11.09
N VAL A 105 18.53 0.93 10.49
CA VAL A 105 17.06 0.90 10.38
C VAL A 105 16.40 0.93 11.77
N GLU A 106 17.05 0.38 12.79
CA GLU A 106 16.58 0.40 14.19
C GLU A 106 16.49 1.81 14.78
N ASN A 107 17.21 2.77 14.21
CA ASN A 107 17.14 4.17 14.60
C ASN A 107 15.95 4.90 13.97
N ILE A 108 15.23 4.25 13.06
CA ILE A 108 14.10 4.82 12.34
C ILE A 108 12.82 4.14 12.81
N SER A 109 11.87 4.96 13.24
CA SER A 109 10.53 4.52 13.61
C SER A 109 9.50 5.25 12.77
N VAL A 110 8.47 4.52 12.34
CA VAL A 110 7.33 5.07 11.62
C VAL A 110 6.17 5.16 12.60
N THR A 111 5.48 6.29 12.61
CA THR A 111 4.39 6.58 13.54
C THR A 111 3.18 7.12 12.78
N GLY A 112 2.00 7.09 13.41
CA GLY A 112 0.74 7.53 12.83
C GLY A 112 0.01 6.42 12.08
N GLU A 113 -0.87 6.79 11.16
CA GLU A 113 -1.69 5.85 10.38
C GLU A 113 -0.83 4.99 9.46
N ILE A 114 0.33 5.49 9.07
CA ILE A 114 1.26 4.84 8.15
C ILE A 114 2.21 3.81 8.79
N ALA A 115 2.15 3.64 10.13
CA ALA A 115 3.13 2.87 10.88
C ALA A 115 3.23 1.41 10.43
N ASP A 116 2.09 0.78 10.16
CA ASP A 116 2.01 -0.63 9.80
C ASP A 116 2.06 -0.87 8.28
N VAL A 117 1.90 0.19 7.47
CA VAL A 117 1.83 0.09 6.00
C VAL A 117 3.13 0.49 5.30
N LEU A 118 4.09 1.07 6.00
CA LEU A 118 5.38 1.43 5.41
C LEU A 118 6.50 0.49 5.87
N LYS A 119 7.32 0.11 4.90
CA LYS A 119 8.56 -0.62 5.12
C LYS A 119 9.75 0.32 4.91
N VAL A 120 10.68 0.32 5.86
CA VAL A 120 11.95 1.05 5.76
C VAL A 120 13.06 0.03 5.56
N GLU A 121 13.87 0.23 4.52
CA GLU A 121 15.02 -0.61 4.20
C GLU A 121 16.24 0.27 4.00
N ARG A 122 17.39 -0.14 4.52
CA ARG A 122 18.66 0.51 4.20
C ARG A 122 19.12 0.07 2.82
N THR A 123 19.55 1.01 2.00
CA THR A 123 20.07 0.77 0.66
C THR A 123 21.53 1.22 0.60
N ASP A 124 22.34 0.48 -0.16
CA ASP A 124 23.73 0.86 -0.42
C ASP A 124 23.76 2.11 -1.32
N ALA A 125 24.54 3.11 -0.94
CA ALA A 125 24.76 4.32 -1.70
C ALA A 125 26.25 4.70 -1.67
N GLU A 126 26.71 5.38 -2.72
CA GLU A 126 28.10 5.85 -2.81
C GLU A 126 28.36 7.01 -1.83
N ASP A 127 27.36 7.87 -1.66
CA ASP A 127 27.43 9.06 -0.80
C ASP A 127 26.33 9.03 0.28
N GLY A 128 26.75 8.98 1.54
CA GLY A 128 25.87 9.02 2.69
C GLY A 128 25.15 7.69 2.99
N ILE A 129 24.12 7.78 3.82
CA ILE A 129 23.32 6.64 4.28
C ILE A 129 21.90 6.82 3.73
N VAL A 130 21.45 5.88 2.90
CA VAL A 130 20.15 5.97 2.22
C VAL A 130 19.18 4.95 2.77
N PHE A 131 17.97 5.41 3.06
CA PHE A 131 16.85 4.56 3.43
C PHE A 131 15.77 4.64 2.37
N ARG A 132 15.40 3.49 1.83
CA ARG A 132 14.23 3.33 0.97
C ARG A 132 13.00 3.13 1.85
N ILE A 133 12.03 4.00 1.70
CA ILE A 133 10.73 3.95 2.36
C ILE A 133 9.72 3.54 1.29
N ALA A 134 9.06 2.39 1.48
CA ALA A 134 8.14 1.83 0.51
C ALA A 134 6.81 1.47 1.17
N HIS A 135 5.71 1.58 0.43
CA HIS A 135 4.44 1.01 0.85
C HIS A 135 4.56 -0.53 0.82
N ASP A 136 4.28 -1.19 1.94
CA ASP A 136 4.26 -2.65 2.01
C ASP A 136 3.13 -3.22 1.14
N ARG A 137 3.50 -4.07 0.17
CA ARG A 137 2.57 -4.80 -0.69
C ARG A 137 1.54 -5.62 0.06
N GLN A 138 1.85 -6.11 1.26
CA GLN A 138 0.97 -7.01 2.00
C GLN A 138 -0.21 -6.29 2.65
N GLU A 139 -0.03 -5.01 2.99
CA GLU A 139 -1.03 -4.20 3.71
C GLU A 139 -1.79 -3.24 2.79
N ILE A 140 -1.76 -3.48 1.47
CA ILE A 140 -2.44 -2.62 0.50
C ILE A 140 -3.95 -2.87 0.51
N GLU A 141 -4.69 -1.85 0.97
CA GLU A 141 -6.14 -1.83 0.90
C GLU A 141 -6.68 -1.52 -0.51
N PHE A 142 -7.89 -2.03 -0.80
CA PHE A 142 -8.54 -1.90 -2.11
C PHE A 142 -9.50 -0.70 -2.20
N ASP A 143 -9.08 0.44 -1.67
CA ASP A 143 -9.85 1.67 -1.70
C ASP A 143 -8.93 2.90 -1.83
N ASN A 144 -9.57 4.06 -2.08
CA ASN A 144 -8.84 5.31 -2.19
C ASN A 144 -8.69 5.90 -0.79
N ARG A 145 -7.46 6.05 -0.31
CA ARG A 145 -7.16 6.59 1.02
C ARG A 145 -5.96 7.53 0.99
N VAL A 146 -5.94 8.41 1.98
CA VAL A 146 -4.80 9.27 2.29
C VAL A 146 -4.47 9.05 3.74
N GLU A 147 -3.29 8.52 3.99
CA GLU A 147 -2.81 8.17 5.33
C GLU A 147 -1.66 9.10 5.69
N LYS A 148 -1.64 9.55 6.94
CA LYS A 148 -0.62 10.48 7.42
C LYS A 148 0.13 9.93 8.62
N GLY A 149 1.38 10.30 8.71
CA GLY A 149 2.17 10.10 9.91
C GLY A 149 3.54 10.70 9.78
N GLU A 150 4.48 10.14 10.54
CA GLU A 150 5.80 10.72 10.69
C GLU A 150 6.86 9.62 10.74
N ILE A 151 8.00 9.90 10.14
CA ILE A 151 9.22 9.12 10.34
C ILE A 151 10.04 9.85 11.39
N GLN A 152 10.29 9.16 12.49
CA GLN A 152 11.08 9.62 13.61
C GLN A 152 12.44 8.91 13.59
N ILE A 153 13.50 9.69 13.47
CA ILE A 153 14.88 9.23 13.46
C ILE A 153 15.50 9.60 14.79
N THR A 154 15.98 8.60 15.52
CA THR A 154 16.64 8.76 16.82
C THR A 154 17.99 8.06 16.83
N ALA A 155 19.06 8.83 16.98
CA ALA A 155 20.42 8.30 17.04
C ALA A 155 21.16 8.73 18.32
N LEU A 156 22.32 8.12 18.57
CA LEU A 156 23.18 8.41 19.72
C LEU A 156 22.47 8.27 21.08
N GLY A 157 21.51 7.36 21.23
CA GLY A 157 20.75 7.24 22.49
C GLY A 157 19.84 8.43 22.79
N GLY A 158 19.41 9.16 21.75
CA GLY A 158 18.42 10.24 21.85
C GLY A 158 18.95 11.65 21.60
N PHE A 159 20.26 11.83 21.46
CA PHE A 159 20.86 13.16 21.24
C PHE A 159 20.55 13.76 19.88
N TYR A 160 20.37 12.92 18.87
CA TYR A 160 19.86 13.35 17.57
C TYR A 160 18.43 12.88 17.42
N THR A 161 17.52 13.82 17.20
CA THR A 161 16.12 13.52 16.87
C THR A 161 15.69 14.34 15.66
N CYS A 162 15.21 13.66 14.62
CA CYS A 162 14.63 14.29 13.44
C CYS A 162 13.26 13.68 13.18
N THR A 163 12.28 14.52 12.83
CA THR A 163 10.92 14.10 12.51
C THR A 163 10.56 14.60 11.13
N ILE A 164 10.23 13.68 10.23
CA ILE A 164 9.88 13.99 8.85
C ILE A 164 8.41 13.58 8.63
N PRO A 165 7.51 14.54 8.34
CA PRO A 165 6.12 14.21 8.03
C PRO A 165 6.03 13.43 6.72
N VAL A 166 5.16 12.43 6.70
CA VAL A 166 4.94 11.54 5.56
C VAL A 166 3.45 11.46 5.25
N THR A 167 3.14 11.56 3.96
CA THR A 167 1.79 11.38 3.42
C THR A 167 1.80 10.29 2.37
N LEU A 168 1.01 9.23 2.59
CA LEU A 168 0.78 8.15 1.65
C LEU A 168 -0.59 8.33 0.99
N VAL A 169 -0.60 8.41 -0.34
CA VAL A 169 -1.83 8.47 -1.13
C VAL A 169 -2.00 7.16 -1.88
N THR A 170 -3.03 6.38 -1.52
CA THR A 170 -3.37 5.13 -2.19
C THR A 170 -4.54 5.36 -3.13
N THR A 171 -4.35 5.07 -4.42
CA THR A 171 -5.39 5.17 -5.44
C THR A 171 -5.81 3.79 -5.93
N TYR A 172 -7.07 3.43 -5.71
CA TYR A 172 -7.68 2.20 -6.20
C TYR A 172 -8.55 2.44 -7.43
N ARG A 173 -8.37 1.61 -8.47
CA ARG A 173 -9.21 1.59 -9.66
C ARG A 173 -9.61 0.17 -10.04
N LYS A 174 -10.89 -0.03 -10.34
CA LYS A 174 -11.45 -1.31 -10.80
C LYS A 174 -12.12 -1.18 -12.17
N PRO A 175 -11.35 -1.06 -13.28
CA PRO A 175 -11.94 -1.06 -14.61
C PRO A 175 -12.51 -2.45 -14.95
N THR A 176 -13.68 -2.46 -15.60
CA THR A 176 -14.35 -3.69 -16.05
C THR A 176 -14.55 -3.63 -17.57
N ASP A 177 -14.00 -4.62 -18.27
CA ASP A 177 -14.13 -4.78 -19.72
C ASP A 177 -15.05 -5.97 -20.01
N ILE A 178 -16.15 -5.74 -20.74
CA ILE A 178 -17.11 -6.77 -21.13
C ILE A 178 -16.92 -7.07 -22.61
N THR A 179 -16.73 -8.34 -22.96
CA THR A 179 -16.64 -8.82 -24.35
C THR A 179 -17.74 -9.83 -24.61
N GLU A 180 -18.62 -9.55 -25.57
CA GLU A 180 -19.67 -10.48 -26.00
C GLU A 180 -19.22 -11.18 -27.29
N LEU A 181 -19.20 -12.51 -27.27
CA LEU A 181 -18.91 -13.33 -28.44
C LEU A 181 -20.24 -13.81 -29.03
N PRO A 182 -20.48 -13.57 -30.34
CA PRO A 182 -21.68 -14.05 -31.01
C PRO A 182 -21.75 -15.58 -30.97
N ALA A 183 -22.96 -16.11 -31.05
CA ALA A 183 -23.18 -17.55 -31.07
C ALA A 183 -22.38 -18.21 -32.20
N GLU A 184 -21.71 -19.31 -31.87
CA GLU A 184 -21.15 -20.20 -32.88
C GLU A 184 -22.31 -20.62 -33.79
N THR A 185 -22.25 -20.22 -35.06
CA THR A 185 -23.22 -20.66 -36.07
C THR A 185 -23.18 -22.17 -36.06
N PRO A 186 -24.34 -22.86 -35.96
CA PRO A 186 -24.35 -24.32 -36.04
C PRO A 186 -23.63 -24.70 -37.33
N SER A 187 -22.55 -25.45 -37.19
CA SER A 187 -21.81 -25.98 -38.31
C SER A 187 -22.81 -26.76 -39.15
N GLN A 188 -23.11 -26.28 -40.36
CA GLN A 188 -23.91 -27.04 -41.31
C GLN A 188 -23.14 -28.33 -41.57
N GLN A 189 -23.59 -29.41 -40.97
CA GLN A 189 -23.16 -30.75 -41.33
C GLN A 189 -23.41 -30.89 -42.84
N PRO A 190 -22.39 -31.20 -43.65
CA PRO A 190 -22.59 -31.38 -45.09
C PRO A 190 -23.66 -32.45 -45.32
N GLY A 191 -24.71 -32.08 -46.06
CA GLY A 191 -25.76 -33.01 -46.45
C GLY A 191 -25.15 -34.22 -47.15
N ALA A 192 -25.62 -35.41 -46.78
CA ALA A 192 -25.25 -36.64 -47.47
C ALA A 192 -25.62 -36.52 -48.97
N PRO A 193 -24.76 -36.97 -49.91
CA PRO A 193 -25.01 -36.81 -51.33
C PRO A 193 -26.18 -37.68 -51.80
N ASP A 194 -27.05 -37.07 -52.60
CA ASP A 194 -28.21 -37.67 -53.27
C ASP A 194 -27.85 -38.92 -54.09
N SER A 195 -28.63 -40.00 -53.92
CA SER A 195 -28.68 -41.10 -54.87
C SER A 195 -29.99 -41.07 -55.67
N SER A 196 -29.82 -41.11 -56.99
CA SER A 196 -30.77 -40.96 -58.10
C SER A 196 -31.93 -41.98 -58.21
N SER A 197 -33.04 -41.50 -58.80
CA SER A 197 -34.39 -42.04 -59.15
C SER A 197 -34.45 -43.35 -60.02
N PRO A 198 -35.62 -44.02 -60.26
CA PRO A 198 -36.75 -43.52 -61.09
C PRO A 198 -38.22 -43.85 -60.65
N TYR A 199 -39.15 -43.00 -61.12
CA TYR A 199 -40.65 -42.91 -61.15
C TYR A 199 -41.52 -44.21 -61.34
N PRO A 200 -42.91 -44.23 -61.38
CA PRO A 200 -43.92 -43.13 -61.44
C PRO A 200 -45.24 -43.29 -60.62
N SER A 201 -46.04 -42.20 -60.46
CA SER A 201 -47.54 -42.10 -60.56
C SER A 201 -48.05 -40.75 -59.99
N GLN A 202 -48.30 -39.72 -60.82
CA GLN A 202 -49.62 -39.14 -61.19
C GLN A 202 -50.35 -38.26 -60.14
N PRO A 203 -51.25 -37.32 -60.53
CA PRO A 203 -51.12 -35.89 -60.21
C PRO A 203 -52.27 -35.34 -59.35
N ALA A 204 -52.04 -34.22 -58.66
CA ALA A 204 -53.11 -33.30 -58.29
C ALA A 204 -52.66 -31.85 -58.52
N GLU A 205 -53.43 -31.19 -59.38
CA GLU A 205 -53.33 -29.80 -59.80
C GLU A 205 -54.08 -28.87 -58.79
N PRO A 206 -54.20 -27.55 -59.01
CA PRO A 206 -53.85 -26.53 -58.02
C PRO A 206 -55.05 -25.81 -57.38
N THR A 207 -54.81 -25.14 -56.26
CA THR A 207 -55.66 -24.06 -55.73
C THR A 207 -54.68 -23.00 -55.20
N GLY A 208 -54.49 -21.82 -55.81
CA GLY A 208 -55.49 -20.77 -56.07
C GLY A 208 -55.93 -20.21 -54.71
N THR A 209 -55.69 -18.98 -54.25
CA THR A 209 -55.59 -17.65 -54.89
C THR A 209 -55.09 -16.65 -53.80
N PRO A 210 -54.54 -15.46 -54.12
CA PRO A 210 -53.77 -14.61 -53.21
C PRO A 210 -54.53 -13.41 -52.60
N ALA A 211 -53.80 -12.65 -51.76
CA ALA A 211 -54.01 -11.25 -51.32
C ALA A 211 -54.82 -11.04 -50.01
N PRO A 212 -54.73 -9.88 -49.31
CA PRO A 212 -54.07 -8.61 -49.70
C PRO A 212 -53.15 -7.95 -48.65
N ALA A 213 -52.31 -7.02 -49.11
CA ALA A 213 -51.73 -5.97 -48.28
C ALA A 213 -52.74 -4.85 -48.03
N PRO A 214 -52.68 -4.18 -46.87
CA PRO A 214 -52.95 -2.73 -46.84
C PRO A 214 -51.86 -1.98 -46.05
N GLU A 215 -51.17 -1.02 -46.66
CA GLU A 215 -51.49 0.43 -46.68
C GLU A 215 -51.00 1.19 -45.42
N THR A 216 -49.83 1.81 -45.56
CA THR A 216 -49.40 3.03 -44.85
C THR A 216 -49.97 4.22 -45.64
N PRO A 217 -50.64 5.22 -45.04
CA PRO A 217 -49.96 6.42 -44.48
C PRO A 217 -50.76 7.04 -43.28
N THR A 218 -50.40 8.08 -42.52
CA THR A 218 -49.53 9.27 -42.64
C THR A 218 -49.40 9.87 -41.21
N PRO A 219 -48.54 10.88 -40.94
CA PRO A 219 -48.12 11.30 -39.60
C PRO A 219 -49.11 12.24 -38.91
N GLN A 220 -49.11 12.25 -37.58
CA GLN A 220 -49.67 13.33 -36.79
C GLN A 220 -48.53 14.14 -36.16
N THR A 221 -48.47 15.40 -36.61
CA THR A 221 -47.80 16.53 -35.96
C THR A 221 -48.76 17.14 -34.93
N GLU A 222 -48.20 17.84 -33.95
CA GLU A 222 -48.73 18.95 -33.14
C GLU A 222 -48.97 18.66 -31.65
N GLY A 223 -48.34 19.51 -30.82
CA GLY A 223 -48.59 19.69 -29.39
C GLY A 223 -47.34 19.94 -28.58
#